data_AF-A0A2D6D6H1-F1
#
_entry.id   AF-A0A2D6D6H1-F1
#
_cell.length_a   1.000
_cell.length_b   1.000
_cell.length_c   1.000
_cell.angle_alpha   90.00
_cell.angle_beta   90.00
_cell.angle_gamma   90.00
#
_symmetry.space_group_name_H-M   'P 1'
#
loop_
_entity.id
_entity.type
_entity.pdbx_description
1 polymer ?
#
loop_
_entity_poly.entity_id
_entity_poly.type
_entity_poly.pdbx_seq_one_letter_code
_entity_poly.pdbx_strand_id
1 'polypeptide(L)' 'MDSDTNDAPKGATEEAILEVIKTFNQEKQGAPERYQEILDEIEEYSKGEGDNGVRDAYYEGWTDDDFKKLLERLKEE' A
#
# COMPACT_ATOMS: atom_id res chain seq x y z
N MET A 1 -17.74 -31.36 10.43
CA MET A 1 -17.48 -30.78 9.10
C MET A 1 -16.63 -29.57 9.35
N ASP A 2 -15.33 -29.83 9.39
CA ASP A 2 -14.28 -28.85 9.60
C ASP A 2 -14.28 -27.91 8.40
N SER A 3 -14.86 -26.72 8.57
CA SER A 3 -14.56 -25.59 7.70
C SER A 3 -13.43 -24.83 8.38
N ASP A 4 -12.23 -25.37 8.18
CA ASP A 4 -10.97 -24.65 8.35
C ASP A 4 -11.02 -23.47 7.36
N THR A 5 -11.65 -22.37 7.77
CA THR A 5 -11.48 -21.08 7.12
C THR A 5 -10.02 -20.71 7.37
N ASN A 6 -9.15 -21.11 6.44
CA ASN A 6 -7.89 -20.43 6.18
C ASN A 6 -8.24 -18.98 5.81
N ASP A 7 -8.54 -18.15 6.82
CA ASP A 7 -8.42 -16.70 6.75
C ASP A 7 -6.92 -16.48 6.53
N ALA A 8 -6.50 -16.44 5.27
CA ALA A 8 -5.23 -15.83 4.92
C ALA A 8 -5.20 -14.47 5.64
N PRO A 9 -4.08 -14.11 6.31
CA PRO A 9 -4.05 -12.87 7.07
C PRO A 9 -4.44 -11.73 6.13
N LYS A 10 -5.60 -11.11 6.40
CA LYS A 10 -6.03 -9.92 5.67
C LYS A 10 -5.12 -8.79 6.12
N GLY A 11 -4.26 -8.34 5.22
CA GLY A 11 -3.40 -7.19 5.42
C GLY A 11 -1.94 -7.43 5.09
N ALA A 12 -1.25 -6.32 4.87
CA ALA A 12 0.16 -6.30 4.54
C ALA A 12 1.02 -6.69 5.75
N THR A 13 2.11 -7.40 5.50
CA THR A 13 3.18 -7.56 6.50
C THR A 13 3.99 -6.26 6.61
N GLU A 14 4.62 -6.06 7.77
CA GLU A 14 5.52 -4.90 7.95
C GLU A 14 6.67 -4.90 6.94
N GLU A 15 7.18 -6.08 6.58
CA GLU A 15 8.22 -6.22 5.54
C GLU A 15 7.73 -5.74 4.17
N ALA A 16 6.49 -6.06 3.78
CA ALA A 16 5.92 -5.60 2.52
C ALA A 16 5.76 -4.07 2.49
N ILE A 17 5.32 -3.47 3.61
CA ILE A 17 5.23 -2.01 3.75
C ILE A 17 6.62 -1.37 3.59
N LEU A 18 7.65 -1.91 4.24
CA LEU A 18 9.02 -1.41 4.12
C LEU A 18 9.60 -1.56 2.71
N GLU A 19 9.27 -2.64 2.00
CA GLU A 19 9.71 -2.85 0.62
C GLU A 19 9.10 -1.81 -0.34
N VAL A 20 7.82 -1.50 -0.15
CA VAL A 20 7.13 -0.45 -0.91
C VAL A 20 7.77 0.91 -0.62
N ILE A 21 8.02 1.27 0.65
CA ILE A 21 8.70 2.52 1.02
C ILE A 21 10.06 2.64 0.34
N LYS A 22 10.85 1.56 0.34
CA LYS A 22 12.16 1.54 -0.30
C LYS A 22 12.06 1.81 -1.81
N THR A 23 11.08 1.20 -2.48
CA THR A 23 10.81 1.43 -3.90
C THR A 23 10.38 2.88 -4.14
N PHE A 24 9.49 3.40 -3.30
CA PHE A 24 9.03 4.78 -3.31
C PHE A 24 10.17 5.80 -3.21
N ASN A 25 11.12 5.57 -2.30
CA ASN A 25 12.27 6.44 -2.15
C ASN A 25 13.21 6.44 -3.36
N GLN A 26 13.32 5.31 -4.05
CA GLN A 26 14.07 5.23 -5.30
C GLN A 26 13.37 6.02 -6.41
N GLU A 27 12.04 5.91 -6.52
CA GLU A 27 11.26 6.70 -7.48
C GLU A 27 11.28 8.19 -7.15
N LYS A 28 11.21 8.59 -5.88
CA LYS A 28 11.32 9.99 -5.42
C LYS A 28 12.57 10.69 -5.96
N GLN A 29 13.70 9.97 -6.05
CA GLN A 29 14.97 10.51 -6.54
C GLN A 29 15.07 10.52 -8.08
N GLY A 30 14.44 9.56 -8.76
CA GLY A 30 14.56 9.39 -10.22
C GLY A 30 13.41 10.00 -11.04
N ALA A 31 12.22 10.09 -10.45
CA ALA A 31 10.97 10.47 -11.11
C ALA A 31 9.99 11.14 -10.10
N PRO A 32 10.25 12.39 -9.68
CA PRO A 32 9.47 13.06 -8.64
C PRO A 32 8.00 13.31 -9.02
N GLU A 33 7.68 13.49 -10.30
CA GLU A 33 6.29 13.66 -10.75
C GLU A 33 5.49 12.37 -10.56
N ARG A 34 6.07 11.23 -10.93
CA ARG A 34 5.48 9.91 -10.72
C ARG A 34 5.35 9.57 -9.24
N TYR A 35 6.32 9.95 -8.42
CA TYR A 35 6.23 9.80 -6.97
C TYR A 35 4.99 10.50 -6.40
N GLN A 36 4.69 11.73 -6.86
CA GLN A 36 3.52 12.46 -6.39
C GLN A 36 2.22 11.79 -6.81
N GLU A 37 2.13 11.28 -8.06
CA GLU A 37 0.96 10.55 -8.54
C GLU A 37 0.66 9.31 -7.68
N ILE A 38 1.67 8.49 -7.39
CA ILE A 38 1.45 7.27 -6.59
C ILE A 38 1.19 7.62 -5.11
N LEU A 39 1.74 8.73 -4.60
CA LEU A 39 1.44 9.21 -3.24
C LEU A 39 -0.02 9.63 -3.11
N ASP A 40 -0.56 10.33 -4.12
CA ASP A 40 -1.96 10.74 -4.17
C ASP A 40 -2.88 9.49 -4.25
N GLU A 41 -2.53 8.49 -5.06
CA GLU A 41 -3.25 7.20 -5.12
C GLU A 41 -3.26 6.46 -3.77
N ILE A 42 -2.11 6.37 -3.08
CA ILE A 42 -2.04 5.77 -1.74
C ILE A 42 -2.91 6.54 -0.74
N GLU A 43 -2.95 7.87 -0.84
CA GLU A 43 -3.81 8.68 0.01
C GLU A 43 -5.29 8.38 -0.23
N GLU A 44 -5.71 8.20 -1.50
CA GLU A 44 -7.05 7.75 -1.84
C GLU A 44 -7.33 6.36 -1.23
N TYR A 45 -6.45 5.37 -1.45
CA TYR A 45 -6.63 4.02 -0.90
C TYR A 45 -6.72 4.01 0.63
N SER A 46 -5.97 4.89 1.30
CA SER A 46 -6.00 5.03 2.77
C SER A 46 -7.35 5.53 3.30
N LYS A 47 -8.14 6.20 2.45
CA LYS A 47 -9.50 6.68 2.76
C LYS A 47 -10.57 5.67 2.34
N GLY A 48 -10.17 4.55 1.72
CA GLY A 48 -11.11 3.63 1.06
C GLY A 48 -11.67 4.21 -0.24
N GLU A 49 -11.02 5.24 -0.79
CA GLU A 49 -11.33 5.87 -2.07
C GLU A 49 -10.34 5.34 -3.14
N GLY A 50 -10.66 5.49 -4.42
CA GLY A 50 -9.78 5.06 -5.51
C GLY A 50 -10.25 3.80 -6.26
N ASP A 51 -9.58 3.52 -7.38
CA ASP A 51 -9.89 2.36 -8.22
C ASP A 51 -9.24 1.09 -7.66
N ASN A 52 -10.06 0.10 -7.33
CA ASN A 52 -9.59 -1.17 -6.79
C ASN A 52 -8.71 -1.95 -7.79
N GLY A 53 -8.72 -1.59 -9.09
CA GLY A 53 -7.93 -2.29 -10.10
C GLY A 53 -6.40 -2.24 -9.87
N VAL A 54 -5.85 -1.04 -9.62
CA VAL A 54 -4.41 -0.87 -9.35
C VAL A 54 -4.08 -1.36 -7.95
N ARG A 55 -4.96 -1.06 -6.99
CA ARG A 55 -4.88 -1.54 -5.61
C ARG A 55 -4.74 -3.06 -5.54
N ASP A 56 -5.63 -3.80 -6.17
CA ASP A 56 -5.64 -5.27 -6.12
C ASP A 56 -4.48 -5.88 -6.92
N ALA A 57 -4.02 -5.21 -7.98
CA ALA A 57 -2.92 -5.71 -8.82
C ALA A 57 -1.55 -5.62 -8.16
N TYR A 58 -1.27 -4.54 -7.41
CA TYR A 58 0.04 -4.29 -6.80
C TYR A 58 0.06 -4.53 -5.29
N TYR A 59 -1.10 -4.45 -4.65
CA TYR A 59 -1.26 -4.53 -3.20
C TYR A 59 -2.33 -5.58 -2.85
N GLU A 60 -2.27 -6.73 -3.52
CA GLU A 60 -3.21 -7.83 -3.31
C GLU A 60 -3.29 -8.19 -1.81
N GLY A 61 -4.50 -8.16 -1.27
CA GLY A 61 -4.76 -8.48 0.14
C GLY A 61 -4.46 -7.36 1.14
N TRP A 62 -4.04 -6.17 0.68
CA TRP A 62 -3.82 -5.01 1.56
C TRP A 62 -5.14 -4.36 1.97
N THR A 63 -5.23 -4.01 3.25
CA THR A 63 -6.37 -3.31 3.82
C THR A 63 -6.20 -1.79 3.78
N ASP A 64 -7.28 -1.04 3.92
CA ASP A 64 -7.24 0.43 4.01
C ASP A 64 -6.29 0.89 5.12
N ASP A 65 -6.24 0.15 6.24
CA ASP A 65 -5.36 0.44 7.36
C ASP A 65 -3.88 0.21 7.04
N ASP A 66 -3.55 -0.68 6.11
CA ASP A 66 -2.17 -0.86 5.64
C ASP A 66 -1.73 0.31 4.77
N PHE A 67 -2.62 0.84 3.94
CA PHE A 67 -2.36 2.08 3.20
C PHE A 67 -2.22 3.28 4.12
N LYS A 68 -2.98 3.37 5.22
CA LYS A 68 -2.78 4.40 6.24
C LYS A 68 -1.39 4.31 6.87
N LYS A 69 -0.96 3.11 7.29
CA LYS A 69 0.39 2.91 7.86
C LYS A 69 1.47 3.27 6.85
N LEU A 70 1.31 2.87 5.59
CA LEU A 70 2.24 3.21 4.51
C LEU A 70 2.34 4.74 4.33
N LEU A 71 1.20 5.43 4.26
CA LEU A 71 1.15 6.88 4.12
C LEU A 71 1.78 7.61 5.32
N GLU A 72 1.54 7.14 6.55
CA GLU A 72 2.16 7.69 7.75
C GLU A 72 3.69 7.57 7.67
N ARG A 73 4.22 6.39 7.33
CA ARG A 73 5.66 6.17 7.21
C ARG A 73 6.29 6.99 6.08
N LEU A 74 5.62 7.14 4.94
CA LEU A 74 6.09 7.98 3.83
C LEU A 74 6.15 9.47 4.20
N LYS A 75 5.31 9.92 5.15
CA LYS A 75 5.31 11.31 5.64
C LYS A 75 6.37 11.57 6.73
N GLU A 76 6.89 10.52 7.37
CA GLU A 76 7.92 10.61 8.41
C GLU A 76 9.36 10.67 7.84
N GLU A 77 9.56 10.42 6.54
CA GLU A 77 10.86 10.51 5.84
C GLU A 77 11.12 11.84 5.11
#